data_AF-A0A957NV21-F1
#
_entry.id   AF-A0A957NV21-F1
#
_cell.length_a   1.000
_cell.length_b   1.000
_cell.length_c   1.000
_cell.angle_alpha   90.00
_cell.angle_beta   90.00
_cell.angle_gamma   90.00
#
_symmetry.space_group_name_H-M   'P 1'
#
loop_
_entity.id
_entity.type
_entity.pdbx_description
1 polymer ?
#
loop_
_entity_poly.entity_id
_entity_poly.type
_entity_poly.pdbx_seq_one_letter_code
_entity_poly.pdbx_strand_id
1 'polypeptide(L)'
;MSEFSWETLMLARLLRKSYDAVLFYLLLGIIIFLLLFPFYWGFITSLKYEVEIYDFTGNFLVPKNPSLDNYLTVFTTSGYSIWFWNTTLVSNATTLISMVTTTM
;
A
#
# COMPACT_ATOMS: atom_id res chain seq x y z
N MET A 1 38.64 44.12 -3.01
CA MET A 1 37.61 43.64 -3.95
C MET A 1 37.99 42.23 -4.42
N SER A 2 37.75 41.17 -3.63
CA SER A 2 37.80 39.75 -4.06
C SER A 2 37.70 38.71 -2.92
N GLU A 3 36.79 38.86 -1.95
CA GLU A 3 36.51 37.78 -0.96
C GLU A 3 35.21 37.01 -1.27
N PHE A 4 34.69 37.15 -2.48
CA PHE A 4 33.66 36.26 -3.01
C PHE A 4 34.33 34.98 -3.54
N SER A 5 34.82 34.15 -2.62
CA SER A 5 35.74 33.04 -2.88
C SER A 5 35.09 31.74 -2.40
N TRP A 6 34.76 30.84 -3.33
CA TRP A 6 34.48 29.40 -3.20
C TRP A 6 33.50 28.87 -2.13
N GLU A 7 33.51 29.37 -0.90
CA GLU A 7 32.59 29.02 0.19
C GLU A 7 31.15 29.32 -0.19
N THR A 8 30.85 30.48 -0.78
CA THR A 8 29.48 30.81 -1.22
C THR A 8 28.98 29.88 -2.33
N LEU A 9 29.85 29.47 -3.25
CA LEU A 9 29.54 28.52 -4.31
C LEU A 9 29.39 27.09 -3.76
N MET A 10 30.21 26.69 -2.79
CA MET A 10 30.09 25.40 -2.10
C MET A 10 28.80 25.34 -1.27
N LEU A 11 28.50 26.38 -0.50
CA LEU A 11 27.25 26.50 0.27
C LEU A 11 26.03 26.50 -0.65
N ALA A 12 26.04 27.24 -1.76
CA ALA A 12 24.96 27.22 -2.74
C ALA A 12 24.77 25.82 -3.37
N ARG A 13 25.86 25.10 -3.65
CA ARG A 13 25.79 23.71 -4.13
C ARG A 13 25.24 22.74 -3.08
N LEU A 14 25.64 22.88 -1.82
CA LEU A 14 25.14 22.05 -0.72
C LEU A 14 23.66 22.32 -0.44
N LEU A 15 23.26 23.59 -0.36
CA LEU A 15 21.87 24.00 -0.15
C LEU A 15 20.95 23.54 -1.28
N ARG A 16 21.39 23.68 -2.54
CA ARG A 16 20.63 23.18 -3.70
C ARG A 16 20.47 21.66 -3.66
N LYS A 17 21.53 20.92 -3.35
CA LYS A 17 21.48 19.46 -3.22
C LYS A 17 20.54 19.01 -2.09
N SER A 18 20.54 19.71 -0.95
CA SER A 18 19.62 19.44 0.15
C SER A 18 18.16 19.77 -0.20
N TYR A 19 17.92 20.87 -0.90
CA TYR A 19 16.59 21.22 -1.40
C TYR A 19 16.04 20.19 -2.38
N ASP A 20 16.85 19.78 -3.38
CA ASP A 20 16.46 18.77 -4.37
C ASP A 20 16.18 17.42 -3.69
N ALA A 21 16.97 17.04 -2.67
CA ALA A 21 16.73 15.84 -1.88
C ALA A 21 15.42 15.92 -1.08
N VAL A 22 15.16 17.03 -0.40
CA VAL A 22 13.91 17.22 0.37
C VAL A 22 12.70 17.15 -0.55
N LEU A 23 12.73 17.83 -1.70
CA LEU A 23 11.65 17.79 -2.68
C LEU A 23 11.44 16.37 -3.21
N PHE A 24 12.52 15.65 -3.51
CA PHE A 24 12.47 14.26 -3.95
C PHE A 24 11.84 13.34 -2.91
N TYR A 25 12.26 13.42 -1.64
CA TYR A 25 11.69 12.59 -0.56
C TYR A 25 10.24 12.96 -0.24
N LEU A 26 9.88 14.23 -0.33
CA LEU A 26 8.49 14.67 -0.17
C LEU A 26 7.60 14.08 -1.27
N LEU A 27 8.05 14.14 -2.53
CA LEU A 27 7.34 13.56 -3.66
C LEU A 27 7.23 12.03 -3.54
N LEU A 28 8.30 11.35 -3.13
CA LEU A 28 8.25 9.93 -2.80
C LEU A 28 7.25 9.62 -1.69
N GLY A 29 7.20 10.43 -0.63
CA GLY A 29 6.25 10.28 0.47
C GLY A 29 4.81 10.38 -0.01
N ILE A 30 4.51 11.34 -0.90
CA ILE A 30 3.18 11.47 -1.51
C ILE A 30 2.84 10.24 -2.36
N ILE A 31 3.78 9.76 -3.19
CA ILE A 31 3.55 8.58 -4.03
C ILE A 31 3.27 7.35 -3.16
N ILE A 32 4.07 7.13 -2.11
CA ILE A 32 3.87 6.02 -1.17
C ILE A 32 2.51 6.12 -0.48
N PHE A 33 2.14 7.32 -0.02
CA PHE A 33 0.83 7.54 0.60
C PHE A 33 -0.31 7.19 -0.37
N LEU A 34 -0.27 7.70 -1.60
CA LEU A 34 -1.29 7.41 -2.62
C LEU A 34 -1.35 5.92 -2.98
N LEU A 35 -0.19 5.25 -3.02
CA LEU A 35 -0.11 3.82 -3.33
C LEU A 35 -0.65 2.96 -2.18
N LEU A 36 -0.35 3.32 -0.93
CA LEU A 36 -0.78 2.57 0.25
C LEU A 36 -2.22 2.88 0.68
N PHE A 37 -2.75 4.05 0.33
CA PHE A 37 -4.10 4.46 0.69
C PHE A 37 -5.20 3.44 0.34
N PRO A 38 -5.27 2.87 -0.88
CA PRO A 38 -6.29 1.86 -1.20
C PRO A 38 -6.13 0.57 -0.39
N PHE A 39 -4.90 0.17 -0.05
CA PHE A 39 -4.64 -0.99 0.80
C PHE A 39 -5.08 -0.72 2.25
N TYR A 40 -4.76 0.47 2.76
CA TYR A 40 -5.22 0.91 4.07
C TYR A 40 -6.75 0.92 4.14
N TRP A 41 -7.40 1.51 3.14
CA TRP A 41 -8.87 1.54 3.04
C TRP A 41 -9.45 0.12 3.04
N GLY A 42 -8.94 -0.76 2.18
CA GLY A 42 -9.39 -2.14 2.08
C GLY A 42 -9.27 -2.88 3.42
N PHE A 43 -8.14 -2.68 4.12
CA PHE A 43 -7.88 -3.29 5.42
C PHE A 43 -8.81 -2.78 6.53
N ILE A 44 -9.02 -1.46 6.66
CA ILE A 44 -9.94 -0.95 7.67
C ILE A 44 -11.38 -1.37 7.36
N THR A 45 -11.75 -1.48 6.08
CA THR A 45 -13.10 -1.81 5.66
C THR A 45 -13.42 -3.27 5.89
N SER A 46 -12.45 -4.18 5.73
CA SER A 46 -12.65 -5.59 6.10
C SER A 46 -12.90 -5.79 7.60
N LEU A 47 -12.44 -4.85 8.43
CA LEU A 47 -12.66 -4.83 9.88
C LEU A 47 -13.92 -4.07 10.31
N LYS A 48 -14.62 -3.36 9.42
CA LYS A 48 -15.85 -2.62 9.78
C LYS A 48 -17.01 -3.58 9.96
N TYR A 49 -17.87 -3.31 10.95
CA TYR A 49 -19.16 -3.99 11.05
C TYR A 49 -20.05 -3.65 9.85
N GLU A 50 -20.90 -4.58 9.40
CA GLU A 50 -21.69 -4.46 8.16
C GLU A 50 -22.52 -3.16 8.10
N VAL A 51 -23.11 -2.77 9.23
CA VAL A 51 -23.91 -1.54 9.37
C VAL A 51 -23.05 -0.27 9.25
N GLU A 52 -21.77 -0.32 9.61
CA GLU A 52 -20.83 0.82 9.51
C GLU A 52 -20.30 1.03 8.09
N ILE A 53 -20.40 0.04 7.21
CA ILE A 53 -19.97 0.17 5.80
C ILE A 53 -20.92 1.11 5.03
N TYR A 54 -22.20 1.11 5.39
CA TYR A 54 -23.24 1.95 4.77
C TYR A 54 -23.51 3.26 5.54
N ASP A 55 -22.92 3.46 6.72
CA ASP A 55 -23.00 4.70 7.49
C ASP A 55 -21.97 5.74 6.99
N PHE A 56 -22.40 6.59 6.05
CA PHE A 56 -21.60 7.70 5.52
C PHE A 56 -21.56 8.94 6.43
N THR A 57 -22.22 8.90 7.59
CA THR A 57 -22.30 10.07 8.50
C THR A 57 -21.13 10.13 9.50
N GLY A 58 -20.34 9.06 9.62
CA GLY A 58 -19.21 8.92 10.55
C GLY A 58 -17.81 9.09 9.95
N ASN A 59 -16.78 8.88 10.78
CA ASN A 59 -15.39 8.84 10.35
C ASN A 59 -15.14 7.60 9.45
N PHE A 60 -14.88 7.82 8.17
CA PHE A 60 -14.65 6.73 7.21
C PHE A 60 -13.25 6.10 7.30
N LEU A 61 -12.28 6.81 7.91
CA LEU A 61 -10.88 6.40 7.98
C LEU A 61 -10.58 5.44 9.14
N VAL A 62 -11.41 5.39 10.18
CA VAL A 62 -11.19 4.55 11.35
C VAL A 62 -12.48 3.82 11.72
N PRO A 63 -12.48 2.48 11.85
CA PRO A 63 -13.67 1.73 12.23
C PRO A 63 -14.09 2.11 13.66
N LYS A 64 -15.40 2.29 13.90
CA LYS A 64 -15.91 2.60 15.25
C LYS A 64 -15.95 1.33 16.09
N ASN A 65 -16.42 0.23 15.50
CA ASN A 65 -16.42 -1.09 16.13
C ASN A 65 -15.68 -2.10 15.23
N PRO A 66 -14.38 -2.36 15.48
CA PRO A 66 -13.65 -3.38 14.72
C PRO A 66 -14.25 -4.77 14.99
N SER A 67 -14.59 -5.50 13.93
CA SER A 67 -15.13 -6.86 14.00
C SER A 67 -14.43 -7.79 13.01
N LEU A 68 -14.37 -9.08 13.36
CA LEU A 68 -13.89 -10.15 12.49
C LEU A 68 -15.03 -10.94 11.85
N ASP A 69 -16.28 -10.53 12.06
CA ASP A 69 -17.46 -11.24 11.56
C ASP A 69 -17.44 -11.36 10.03
N ASN A 70 -16.97 -10.33 9.31
CA ASN A 70 -16.82 -10.39 7.86
C ASN A 70 -15.92 -11.56 7.42
N TYR A 71 -14.81 -11.81 8.13
CA TYR A 71 -13.94 -12.94 7.83
C TYR A 71 -14.64 -14.26 8.12
N LEU A 72 -15.31 -14.37 9.28
CA LEU A 72 -16.02 -15.58 9.66
C LEU A 72 -17.13 -15.91 8.64
N THR A 73 -17.90 -14.91 8.20
CA THR A 73 -18.95 -15.04 7.19
C THR A 73 -18.41 -15.58 5.87
N VAL A 74 -17.27 -15.07 5.39
CA VAL A 74 -16.63 -15.54 4.16
C VAL A 74 -16.28 -17.03 4.24
N PHE A 75 -15.70 -17.48 5.35
CA PHE A 75 -15.29 -18.88 5.52
C PHE A 75 -16.44 -19.86 5.83
N THR A 76 -17.56 -19.38 6.37
CA THR A 76 -18.68 -20.23 6.82
C THR A 76 -19.86 -20.26 5.86
N THR A 77 -20.14 -19.16 5.17
CA THR A 77 -21.42 -18.97 4.46
C THR A 77 -21.29 -19.20 2.96
N SER A 78 -20.07 -19.10 2.44
CA SER A 78 -19.80 -19.23 1.02
C SER A 78 -18.77 -20.33 0.80
N GLY A 79 -18.90 -21.10 -0.28
CA GLY A 79 -17.87 -22.05 -0.73
C GLY A 79 -16.53 -21.40 -1.10
N TYR A 80 -16.26 -20.19 -0.61
CA TYR A 80 -15.06 -19.41 -0.79
C TYR A 80 -13.80 -20.22 -0.48
N SER A 81 -13.81 -21.04 0.57
CA SER A 81 -12.68 -21.92 0.89
C SER A 81 -12.30 -22.85 -0.28
N ILE A 82 -13.28 -23.35 -1.04
CA ILE A 82 -13.05 -24.19 -2.23
C ILE A 82 -12.46 -23.35 -3.36
N TRP A 83 -13.01 -22.17 -3.63
CA TRP A 83 -12.49 -21.28 -4.68
C TRP A 83 -11.08 -20.80 -4.37
N PHE A 84 -10.83 -20.40 -3.13
CA PHE A 84 -9.51 -20.05 -2.63
C PHE A 84 -8.51 -21.18 -2.88
N TRP A 85 -8.85 -22.40 -2.49
CA TRP A 85 -7.97 -23.56 -2.72
C TRP A 85 -7.74 -23.87 -4.20
N ASN A 86 -8.79 -23.80 -5.03
CA ASN A 86 -8.65 -24.01 -6.46
C ASN A 86 -7.71 -22.98 -7.10
N THR A 87 -7.85 -21.70 -6.76
CA THR A 87 -6.96 -20.64 -7.27
C THR A 87 -5.52 -20.81 -6.79
N THR A 88 -5.31 -21.14 -5.52
CA THR A 88 -3.96 -21.40 -4.98
C THR A 88 -3.31 -22.60 -5.67
N LEU A 89 -4.07 -23.69 -5.89
CA LEU A 89 -3.56 -24.88 -6.57
C LEU A 89 -3.18 -24.56 -8.02
N VAL A 90 -4.07 -23.91 -8.76
CA VAL A 90 -3.85 -23.58 -10.18
C VAL A 90 -2.67 -22.61 -10.32
N SER A 91 -2.63 -21.52 -9.54
CA SER A 91 -1.53 -20.55 -9.62
C SER A 91 -0.17 -21.18 -9.33
N ASN A 92 -0.05 -21.98 -8.26
CA ASN A 92 1.20 -22.67 -7.93
C ASN A 92 1.59 -23.69 -9.01
N ALA A 93 0.65 -24.48 -9.51
CA ALA A 93 0.91 -25.44 -10.57
C ALA A 93 1.41 -24.73 -11.85
N THR A 94 0.75 -23.64 -12.25
CA THR A 94 1.17 -22.84 -13.40
C THR A 94 2.55 -22.24 -13.20
N THR A 95 2.84 -21.65 -12.03
CA THR A 95 4.17 -21.09 -11.74
C THR A 95 5.27 -22.15 -11.84
N LEU A 96 5.06 -23.33 -11.26
CA LEU A 96 6.04 -24.42 -11.32
C LEU A 96 6.27 -24.92 -12.74
N ILE A 97 5.19 -25.15 -13.50
CA ILE A 97 5.28 -25.58 -14.90
C ILE A 97 6.01 -24.51 -15.72
N SER A 98 5.65 -23.23 -15.58
CA SER A 98 6.30 -22.12 -16.27
C SER A 98 7.79 -22.03 -15.94
N MET A 99 8.18 -22.16 -14.67
CA MET A 99 9.59 -22.14 -14.28
C MET A 99 10.36 -23.29 -14.95
N VAL A 100 9.81 -24.50 -14.98
CA VAL A 100 10.44 -25.65 -15.63
C VAL A 100 10.55 -25.42 -17.14
N THR A 101 9.46 -25.07 -17.82
CA THR A 101 9.44 -24.86 -19.27
C THR A 101 10.31 -23.70 -19.72
N THR A 102 10.42 -22.63 -18.92
CA THR A 102 11.30 -21.49 -19.25
C THR A 102 12.78 -21.78 -18.98
N THR A 103 13.10 -22.70 -18.05
CA THR A 103 14.50 -23.02 -17.70
C THR A 103 15.11 -24.08 -18.61
N MET A 104 14.30 -25.01 -19.14
CA MET A 104 14.75 -26.05 -20.09
C MET A 104 14.88 -25.51 -21.51
#